data_AF-A0A0A8H4H4-F1
#
_entry.id   AF-A0A0A8H4H4-F1
#
_cell.length_a   1.000
_cell.length_b   1.000
_cell.length_c   1.000
_cell.angle_alpha   90.00
_cell.angle_beta   90.00
_cell.angle_gamma   90.00
#
_symmetry.space_group_name_H-M   'P 1'
#
loop_
_entity.id
_entity.type
_entity.pdbx_description
1 polymer ?
#
loop_
_entity_poly.entity_id
_entity_poly.type
_entity_poly.pdbx_seq_one_letter_code
_entity_poly.pdbx_strand_id
1 'polypeptide(L)' 'MALILIFNNLINTEENHNGQLIVSSHNVLLFDVSFLNSQQIFLIQKDQHLESKIRTYYDYDIRSEKKKAYIDYLKGLYDE' A
#
# COMPACT_ATOMS: atom_id res chain seq x y z
N MET A 1 5.98 3.71 -14.28
CA MET A 1 7.08 2.79 -14.70
C MET A 1 8.36 3.01 -13.90
N ALA A 2 8.87 4.23 -13.74
CA ALA A 2 10.14 4.48 -13.02
C ALA A 2 10.15 4.00 -11.55
N LEU A 3 9.06 4.20 -10.79
CA LEU A 3 9.02 3.84 -9.37
C LEU A 3 9.02 2.32 -9.12
N ILE A 4 8.33 1.55 -9.95
CA ILE A 4 8.34 0.07 -9.88
C ILE A 4 9.75 -0.47 -10.16
N LEU A 5 10.47 0.15 -11.10
CA LEU A 5 11.86 -0.21 -11.39
C LEU A 5 12.79 0.06 -10.19
N ILE A 6 12.55 1.14 -9.45
CA ILE A 6 13.30 1.42 -8.21
C ILE A 6 13.02 0.33 -7.17
N PHE A 7 11.75 -0.05 -6.97
CA PHE A 7 11.41 -1.12 -6.03
C PHE A 7 12.07 -2.44 -6.42
N ASN A 8 11.99 -2.84 -7.68
CA ASN A 8 12.51 -4.15 -8.10
C ASN A 8 14.03 -4.23 -8.18
N ASN A 9 14.71 -3.14 -8.55
CA ASN A 9 16.15 -3.18 -8.85
C ASN A 9 17.02 -2.57 -7.75
N LEU A 10 16.44 -1.92 -6.74
CA LEU A 10 17.19 -1.26 -5.69
C LEU A 10 16.70 -1.64 -4.29
N ILE A 11 15.38 -1.76 -4.10
CA ILE A 11 14.79 -2.00 -2.78
C ILE A 11 14.62 -3.50 -2.50
N ASN A 12 14.01 -4.23 -3.42
CA ASN A 12 13.68 -5.65 -3.30
C ASN A 12 14.78 -6.54 -3.90
N THR A 13 16.04 -6.21 -3.60
CA THR A 13 17.21 -6.99 -4.04
C THR A 13 17.84 -7.72 -2.87
N GLU A 14 18.55 -8.81 -3.14
CA GLU A 14 19.23 -9.58 -2.10
C GLU A 14 20.34 -8.77 -1.41
N GLU A 15 20.89 -7.75 -2.06
CA GLU A 15 21.94 -6.89 -1.51
C GLU A 15 21.41 -5.86 -0.49
N ASN A 16 20.12 -5.51 -0.59
CA ASN A 16 19.51 -4.50 0.26
C ASN A 16 18.93 -5.12 1.54
N HIS A 17 19.78 -5.43 2.51
CA HIS A 17 19.35 -6.06 3.77
C HIS A 17 18.71 -5.09 4.79
N ASN A 18 19.15 -3.83 4.81
CA ASN A 18 18.78 -2.86 5.85
C ASN A 18 18.24 -1.53 5.31
N GLY A 19 18.23 -1.33 3.99
CA GLY A 19 17.78 -0.08 3.39
C GLY A 19 16.27 0.06 3.48
N GLN A 20 15.82 1.13 4.12
CA GLN A 20 14.41 1.47 4.26
C GLN A 20 14.06 2.63 3.32
N LEU A 21 13.09 2.41 2.45
CA LEU A 21 12.47 3.45 1.63
C LEU A 21 11.01 3.63 2.02
N ILE A 22 10.63 4.86 2.35
CA ILE A 22 9.24 5.23 2.59
C ILE A 22 8.77 6.04 1.40
N VAL A 23 7.66 5.61 0.79
CA VAL A 23 7.06 6.30 -0.35
C VAL A 23 5.63 6.65 -0.02
N SER A 24 5.30 7.93 -0.07
CA SER A 24 3.92 8.42 -0.07
C SER A 24 3.47 8.65 -1.51
N SER A 25 2.33 8.09 -1.89
CA SER A 25 1.77 8.31 -3.22
C SER A 25 0.26 8.16 -3.22
N HIS A 26 -0.40 8.85 -4.15
CA HIS A 26 -1.79 8.61 -4.51
C HIS A 26 -1.92 7.64 -5.68
N ASN A 27 -0.80 7.14 -6.24
CA ASN A 27 -0.82 6.20 -7.35
C ASN A 27 -1.21 4.80 -6.86
N VAL A 28 -2.45 4.43 -7.17
CA VAL A 28 -3.05 3.18 -6.74
C VAL A 28 -2.37 1.92 -7.28
N LEU A 29 -1.59 2.02 -8.36
CA LEU A 29 -0.84 0.89 -8.92
C LEU A 29 0.26 0.39 -7.98
N LEU A 30 0.63 1.17 -6.96
CA LEU A 30 1.59 0.78 -5.93
C LEU A 30 0.97 -0.10 -4.84
N PHE A 31 -0.35 -0.26 -4.81
CA PHE A 31 -1.06 -1.21 -3.91
C PHE A 31 -0.98 -2.67 -4.39
N ASP A 32 -0.26 -2.93 -5.47
CA ASP A 32 -0.11 -4.28 -5.99
C ASP A 32 0.82 -5.10 -5.08
N VAL A 33 0.21 -6.02 -4.34
CA VAL A 33 0.87 -6.94 -3.40
C VAL A 33 1.82 -7.94 -4.07
N SER A 34 1.96 -7.91 -5.39
CA SER A 34 3.07 -8.60 -6.08
C SER A 34 4.42 -7.93 -5.87
N PHE A 35 4.46 -6.64 -5.50
CA PHE A 35 5.70 -5.88 -5.28
C PHE A 35 5.99 -5.57 -3.81
N LEU A 36 4.95 -5.44 -2.97
CA LEU A 36 5.05 -5.09 -1.56
C LEU A 36 4.23 -6.06 -0.72
N ASN A 37 4.75 -6.46 0.44
CA ASN A 37 3.93 -7.20 1.39
C ASN A 37 2.79 -6.30 1.88
N SER A 38 1.57 -6.85 2.04
CA SER A 38 0.42 -6.11 2.58
C SER A 38 0.68 -5.42 3.93
N GLN A 39 1.60 -5.95 4.74
CA GLN A 39 2.00 -5.35 6.02
C GLN A 39 2.87 -4.09 5.86
N GLN A 40 3.43 -3.86 4.68
CA GLN A 40 4.26 -2.69 4.34
C GLN A 40 3.45 -1.57 3.66
N ILE A 41 2.16 -1.79 3.44
CA ILE A 41 1.27 -0.85 2.77
C ILE A 41 0.39 -0.20 3.84
N PHE A 42 0.49 1.11 3.95
CA PHE A 42 -0.30 1.93 4.88
C PHE A 42 -1.31 2.78 4.11
N LEU A 43 -2.58 2.67 4.52
CA LEU A 43 -3.69 3.47 4.03
C LEU A 43 -3.90 4.65 4.98
N ILE A 44 -3.93 5.85 4.43
CA ILE A 44 -4.14 7.09 5.19
C ILE A 44 -5.50 7.66 4.81
N GLN A 45 -6.42 7.69 5.75
CA GLN A 45 -7.78 8.16 5.55
C GLN A 45 -8.14 9.24 6.55
N LYS A 46 -9.17 10.02 6.21
CA LYS A 46 -9.70 11.07 7.07
C LYS A 46 -11.05 10.62 7.58
N ASP A 47 -11.25 10.63 8.89
CA ASP A 47 -12.52 10.24 9.48
C ASP A 47 -13.56 11.38 9.53
N GLN A 48 -14.73 11.08 10.11
CA GLN A 48 -15.82 12.04 10.27
C GLN A 48 -15.47 13.27 11.14
N HIS A 49 -14.45 13.16 11.99
CA HIS A 49 -13.95 14.24 12.85
C HIS A 49 -12.78 15.00 12.22
N LEU A 50 -12.45 14.73 10.96
CA LEU A 50 -11.30 15.27 10.24
C LEU A 50 -9.95 14.79 10.78
N GLU A 51 -9.94 13.70 11.54
CA GLU A 51 -8.71 13.10 12.06
C GLU A 51 -8.10 12.13 11.04
N SER A 52 -6.77 12.06 11.01
CA SER A 52 -6.06 11.10 10.15
C SER A 52 -6.02 9.74 10.81
N LYS A 53 -6.59 8.74 10.14
CA LYS A 53 -6.49 7.32 10.51
C LYS A 53 -5.50 6.63 9.60
N ILE A 54 -4.60 5.87 10.22
CA ILE A 54 -3.61 5.05 9.52
C ILE A 54 -4.01 3.60 9.75
N ARG A 55 -4.18 2.85 8.66
CA ARG A 55 -4.51 1.43 8.71
C ARG A 55 -3.54 0.64 7.86
N THR A 56 -3.27 -0.60 8.25
CA THR A 56 -2.41 -1.48 7.46
C THR A 56 -3.27 -2.19 6.45
N TYR A 57 -2.78 -2.34 5.22
CA TYR A 57 -3.52 -3.09 4.22
C TYR A 57 -3.71 -4.56 4.60
N TYR A 58 -2.85 -5.10 5.46
CA TYR A 58 -2.98 -6.43 6.06
C TYR A 58 -4.27 -6.65 6.86
N ASP A 59 -4.84 -5.60 7.44
CA ASP A 59 -6.04 -5.71 8.29
C ASP A 59 -7.31 -6.01 7.48
N TYR A 60 -7.24 -5.90 6.16
CA TYR A 60 -8.33 -6.20 5.23
C TYR A 60 -8.14 -7.61 4.67
N ASP A 61 -9.14 -8.49 4.82
CA ASP A 61 -9.04 -9.92 4.49
C ASP A 61 -8.62 -10.15 3.02
N ILE A 62 -7.32 -10.43 2.83
CA ILE A 62 -6.64 -10.59 1.53
C ILE A 62 -7.13 -11.86 0.79
N ARG A 63 -7.97 -12.69 1.43
CA ARG A 63 -8.40 -14.00 0.91
C ARG A 63 -9.47 -13.90 -0.18
N SER A 64 -10.19 -12.79 -0.31
CA SER A 64 -11.16 -12.58 -1.40
C SER A 64 -10.71 -11.45 -2.34
N GLU A 65 -10.25 -11.85 -3.52
CA GLU A 65 -10.14 -11.03 -4.75
C GLU A 65 -9.12 -9.86 -4.77
N LYS A 66 -7.86 -10.22 -5.02
CA LYS A 66 -6.70 -9.36 -5.35
C LYS A 66 -6.82 -8.41 -6.58
N LYS A 67 -7.99 -7.94 -7.01
CA LYS A 67 -8.09 -7.06 -8.20
C LYS A 67 -8.60 -5.65 -7.97
N LYS A 68 -9.16 -5.33 -6.79
CA LYS A 68 -9.90 -4.06 -6.62
C LYS A 68 -9.76 -3.36 -5.26
N ALA A 69 -8.86 -3.78 -4.39
CA ALA A 69 -8.68 -3.13 -3.09
C ALA A 69 -8.39 -1.61 -3.16
N TYR A 70 -7.67 -1.17 -4.19
CA TYR A 70 -7.49 0.26 -4.43
C TYR A 70 -8.80 0.97 -4.80
N ILE A 71 -9.75 0.28 -5.44
CA ILE A 71 -11.08 0.81 -5.73
C ILE A 71 -11.85 0.99 -4.42
N ASP A 72 -11.74 0.04 -3.50
CA ASP A 72 -12.40 0.11 -2.20
C ASP A 72 -11.80 1.24 -1.34
N TYR A 73 -10.48 1.45 -1.42
CA TYR A 73 -9.82 2.61 -0.85
C TYR A 73 -10.34 3.93 -1.43
N LEU A 74 -10.41 4.04 -2.77
CA LEU A 74 -10.91 5.25 -3.44
C LEU A 74 -12.38 5.53 -3.15
N LYS A 75 -13.17 4.50 -2.86
CA LYS A 75 -14.58 4.63 -2.48
C LYS A 75 -14.77 4.96 -0.99
N GLY A 76 -13.70 4.98 -0.19
CA GLY A 76 -13.80 5.18 1.26
C GLY A 76 -14.42 3.99 2.01
N LEU A 77 -14.46 2.80 1.41
CA LEU A 77 -15.11 1.61 2.01
C LEU A 77 -14.32 1.01 3.19
N TYR A 78 -13.16 1.59 3.50
CA TYR A 78 -12.31 1.22 4.62
C TYR A 78 -12.58 2.05 5.89
N ASP A 79 -13.58 2.94 5.84
CA ASP A 79 -14.03 3.75 6.98
C ASP A 79 -15.03 3.02 7.92
N GLU A 80 -15.53 1.84 7.55
CA GLU A 80 -16.45 1.02 8.39
C GLU A 80 -15.71 0.15 9.44
#